data_AF-A0A9D3VIQ3-F1
#
_entry.id   AF-A0A9D3VIQ3-F1
#
_cell.length_a   1.000
_cell.length_b   1.000
_cell.length_c   1.000
_cell.angle_alpha   90.00
_cell.angle_beta   90.00
_cell.angle_gamma   90.00
#
_symmetry.space_group_name_H-M   'P 1'
#
loop_
_entity.id
_entity.type
_entity.pdbx_description
1 polymer ?
#
loop_
_entity_poly.entity_id
_entity_poly.type
_entity_poly.pdbx_seq_one_letter_code
_entity_poly.pdbx_strand_id
1 'polypeptide(L)'
;MPEYGTWPSVKTFNIVLSLLVSNKLFVVVHEVYGKAPNLGVEIEACTLNILIKGLCESGKLEFAFQLLDEFPKQRCKPNVRTYSTLMHGLRDKGKVDEAFELMGRTGTEGINADAVSFNILISGLRNKVGLMKV
;
A
#
# COMPACT_ATOMS: atom_id res chain seq x y z
N MET A 1 -1.68 -24.96 -3.14
CA MET A 1 -1.95 -26.41 -2.98
C MET A 1 -1.24 -27.12 -4.13
N PRO A 2 -0.13 -27.83 -3.89
CA PRO A 2 0.79 -28.32 -4.93
C PRO A 2 0.29 -29.53 -5.75
N GLU A 3 -0.93 -30.00 -5.51
CA GLU A 3 -1.40 -31.31 -5.99
C GLU A 3 -1.90 -31.33 -7.45
N TYR A 4 -2.02 -30.17 -8.12
CA TYR A 4 -2.67 -30.08 -9.44
C TYR A 4 -1.82 -29.51 -10.57
N GLY A 5 -0.50 -29.31 -10.39
CA GLY A 5 0.43 -28.93 -11.47
C GLY A 5 0.10 -27.64 -12.24
N THR A 6 -0.95 -26.91 -11.83
CA THR A 6 -1.35 -25.63 -12.39
C THR A 6 -0.93 -24.55 -11.42
N TRP A 7 0.08 -23.81 -11.85
CA TRP A 7 0.67 -22.72 -11.11
C TRP A 7 -0.37 -21.59 -10.94
N PRO A 8 -0.65 -21.09 -9.72
CA PRO A 8 -1.52 -19.93 -9.58
C PRO A 8 -0.87 -18.74 -10.29
N SER A 9 -1.51 -18.25 -11.35
CA SER A 9 -1.08 -17.04 -12.07
C SER A 9 -0.87 -15.87 -11.09
N VAL A 10 -0.09 -14.86 -11.49
CA VAL A 10 0.07 -13.60 -10.71
C VAL A 10 -1.29 -13.03 -10.28
N LYS A 11 -2.33 -13.19 -11.11
CA LYS A 11 -3.72 -12.81 -10.78
C LYS A 11 -4.28 -13.62 -9.62
N THR A 12 -4.12 -14.94 -9.63
CA THR A 12 -4.57 -15.84 -8.54
C THR A 12 -3.85 -15.52 -7.24
N PHE A 13 -2.53 -15.28 -7.31
CA PHE A 13 -1.73 -14.88 -6.15
C PHE A 13 -2.21 -13.54 -5.58
N ASN A 14 -2.45 -12.55 -6.44
CA ASN A 14 -2.99 -11.24 -6.04
C ASN A 14 -4.40 -11.33 -5.44
N ILE A 15 -5.25 -12.23 -5.95
CA ILE A 15 -6.58 -12.48 -5.36
C ILE A 15 -6.44 -13.07 -3.96
N VAL A 16 -5.59 -14.08 -3.77
CA VAL A 16 -5.33 -14.67 -2.45
C VAL A 16 -4.82 -13.61 -1.48
N LEU A 17 -3.84 -12.82 -1.89
CA LEU A 17 -3.31 -11.72 -1.07
C LEU A 17 -4.38 -10.68 -0.74
N SER A 18 -5.20 -10.27 -1.72
CA SER A 18 -6.32 -9.35 -1.51
C SER A 18 -7.33 -9.89 -0.49
N LEU A 19 -7.68 -11.18 -0.58
CA LEU A 19 -8.57 -11.85 0.36
C LEU A 19 -7.96 -11.92 1.76
N LEU A 20 -6.68 -12.28 1.88
CA LEU A 20 -5.99 -12.35 3.17
C LEU A 20 -5.93 -10.99 3.86
N VAL A 21 -5.62 -9.93 3.09
CA VAL A 21 -5.61 -8.55 3.60
C VAL A 21 -7.02 -8.12 4.01
N SER A 22 -8.04 -8.41 3.20
CA SER A 22 -9.45 -8.07 3.51
C SER A 22 -9.96 -8.80 4.77
N ASN A 23 -9.46 -10.00 5.04
CA ASN A 23 -9.77 -10.78 6.24
C ASN A 23 -8.81 -10.53 7.41
N LYS A 24 -7.91 -9.53 7.30
CA LYS A 24 -6.95 -9.15 8.34
C LYS A 24 -5.98 -10.27 8.76
N LEU A 25 -5.72 -11.22 7.86
CA LEU A 25 -4.83 -12.37 8.08
C LEU A 25 -3.37 -12.03 7.71
N PHE A 26 -2.82 -10.99 8.33
CA PHE A 26 -1.51 -10.42 7.95
C PHE A 26 -0.32 -11.36 8.19
N VAL A 27 -0.41 -12.24 9.19
CA VAL A 27 0.59 -13.29 9.42
C VAL A 27 0.68 -14.21 8.19
N VAL A 28 -0.47 -14.58 7.64
CA VAL A 28 -0.56 -15.43 6.45
C VAL A 28 -0.15 -14.65 5.19
N VAL A 29 -0.38 -13.33 5.14
CA VAL A 29 0.14 -12.48 4.06
C VAL A 29 1.66 -12.57 3.97
N HIS A 30 2.38 -12.40 5.08
CA HIS A 30 3.85 -12.51 5.08
C HIS A 30 4.32 -13.92 4.69
N GLU A 31 3.62 -14.97 5.12
CA GLU A 31 3.98 -16.35 4.75
C GLU A 31 3.76 -16.63 3.25
N VAL A 32 2.59 -16.27 2.72
CA VAL A 32 2.26 -16.46 1.29
C VAL A 32 3.19 -15.62 0.42
N TYR A 33 3.46 -14.39 0.85
CA TYR A 33 4.42 -13.49 0.22
C TYR A 33 5.85 -14.06 0.20
N GLY A 34 6.36 -14.53 1.34
CA GLY A 34 7.71 -15.11 1.43
C GLY A 34 7.88 -16.39 0.60
N LYS A 35 6.77 -17.08 0.28
CA LYS A 35 6.78 -18.23 -0.63
C LYS A 35 6.80 -17.82 -2.10
N ALA A 36 6.40 -16.60 -2.48
CA ALA A 36 6.28 -16.19 -3.89
C ALA A 36 7.53 -16.44 -4.76
N PRO A 37 8.78 -16.18 -4.28
CA PRO A 37 9.97 -16.45 -5.08
C PRO A 37 10.20 -17.94 -5.34
N ASN A 38 9.97 -18.79 -4.33
CA ASN A 38 10.09 -20.26 -4.44
C ASN A 38 9.03 -20.87 -5.38
N LEU A 39 8.00 -20.08 -5.64
CA LEU A 39 6.84 -20.38 -6.41
C LEU A 39 6.96 -19.78 -7.84
N GLY A 40 8.04 -19.06 -8.16
CA GLY A 40 8.23 -18.45 -9.48
C GLY A 40 7.27 -17.30 -9.77
N VAL A 41 6.66 -16.72 -8.74
CA VAL A 41 5.79 -15.54 -8.85
C VAL A 41 6.64 -14.30 -8.65
N GLU A 42 6.74 -13.50 -9.70
CA GLU A 42 7.36 -12.19 -9.61
C GLU A 42 6.39 -11.20 -8.94
N ILE A 43 6.87 -10.55 -7.88
CA ILE A 43 6.08 -9.60 -7.11
C ILE A 43 6.22 -8.23 -7.77
N GLU A 44 5.12 -7.76 -8.36
CA GLU A 44 5.06 -6.49 -9.05
C GLU A 44 4.53 -5.36 -8.15
N ALA A 45 4.74 -4.11 -8.58
CA ALA A 45 4.18 -2.93 -7.91
C ALA A 45 2.65 -3.00 -7.77
N CYS A 46 1.96 -3.73 -8.65
CA CYS A 46 0.53 -4.01 -8.54
C CYS A 46 0.18 -4.76 -7.25
N THR A 47 0.97 -5.77 -6.88
CA THR A 47 0.78 -6.56 -5.66
C THR A 47 0.99 -5.70 -4.41
N LEU A 48 2.05 -4.88 -4.40
CA LEU A 48 2.31 -3.92 -3.33
C LEU A 48 1.13 -2.96 -3.13
N ASN A 49 0.59 -2.41 -4.22
CA ASN A 49 -0.55 -1.49 -4.17
C ASN A 49 -1.82 -2.14 -3.60
N ILE A 50 -2.07 -3.42 -3.92
CA ILE A 50 -3.22 -4.18 -3.38
C ILE A 50 -3.06 -4.35 -1.85
N LEU A 51 -1.88 -4.77 -1.41
CA LEU A 51 -1.61 -5.02 0.01
C LEU A 51 -1.72 -3.75 0.83
N ILE A 52 -1.06 -2.67 0.39
CA ILE A 52 -1.09 -1.36 1.06
C ILE A 52 -2.51 -0.81 1.11
N LYS A 53 -3.27 -0.91 0.00
CA LYS A 53 -4.65 -0.43 -0.03
C LYS A 53 -5.51 -1.12 1.04
N GLY A 54 -5.51 -2.45 1.07
CA GLY A 54 -6.36 -3.17 2.02
C GLY A 54 -5.90 -3.02 3.47
N LEU A 55 -4.60 -2.77 3.71
CA LEU A 55 -4.08 -2.39 5.02
C LEU A 55 -4.58 -1.02 5.48
N CYS A 56 -4.55 -0.01 4.58
CA CYS A 56 -5.12 1.31 4.84
C CYS A 56 -6.61 1.23 5.17
N GLU A 57 -7.39 0.50 4.36
CA GLU A 57 -8.84 0.31 4.56
C GLU A 57 -9.14 -0.45 5.87
N SER A 58 -8.25 -1.35 6.29
CA SER A 58 -8.34 -2.05 7.58
C SER A 58 -7.85 -1.22 8.77
N GLY A 59 -7.38 0.01 8.54
CA GLY A 59 -6.83 0.91 9.56
C GLY A 59 -5.48 0.48 10.13
N LYS A 60 -4.74 -0.37 9.41
CA LYS A 60 -3.45 -0.94 9.80
C LYS A 60 -2.31 -0.20 9.08
N LEU A 61 -2.25 1.11 9.30
CA LEU A 61 -1.31 1.99 8.61
C LEU A 61 0.14 1.62 8.90
N GLU A 62 0.45 1.21 10.14
CA GLU A 62 1.80 0.85 10.58
C GLU A 62 2.37 -0.28 9.72
N PHE A 63 1.56 -1.30 9.46
CA PHE A 63 1.91 -2.41 8.57
C PHE A 63 1.99 -1.97 7.11
N ALA A 64 1.14 -1.03 6.67
CA ALA A 64 1.21 -0.49 5.30
C ALA A 64 2.54 0.23 5.04
N PHE A 65 3.03 1.01 6.02
CA PHE A 65 4.35 1.63 5.96
C PHE A 65 5.49 0.62 6.03
N GLN A 66 5.37 -0.42 6.86
CA GLN A 66 6.36 -1.50 6.88
C GLN A 66 6.52 -2.14 5.49
N LEU A 67 5.42 -2.39 4.76
CA LEU A 67 5.49 -2.91 3.40
C LEU A 67 6.15 -1.92 2.42
N LEU A 68 5.89 -0.62 2.56
CA LEU A 68 6.53 0.42 1.74
C LEU A 68 8.06 0.38 1.86
N ASP A 69 8.58 0.08 3.06
CA ASP A 69 10.03 0.05 3.33
C ASP A 69 10.67 -1.32 3.05
N GLU A 70 9.89 -2.40 3.09
CA GLU A 70 10.38 -3.77 2.86
C GLU A 70 10.47 -4.12 1.38
N PHE A 71 9.48 -3.73 0.56
CA PHE A 71 9.40 -4.10 -0.86
C PHE A 71 10.56 -3.58 -1.74
N PRO A 72 11.09 -2.36 -1.54
CA PRO A 72 12.28 -1.91 -2.27
C PRO A 72 13.48 -2.84 -2.12
N LYS A 73 13.63 -3.49 -0.96
CA LYS A 73 14.72 -4.45 -0.68
C LYS A 73 14.59 -5.73 -1.52
N GLN A 74 13.39 -5.99 -2.02
CA GLN A 74 13.04 -7.18 -2.81
C GLN A 74 12.89 -6.85 -4.30
N ARG A 75 13.52 -5.74 -4.74
CA ARG A 75 13.49 -5.24 -6.13
C ARG A 75 12.11 -4.79 -6.62
N CYS A 76 11.11 -4.70 -5.76
CA CYS A 76 9.81 -4.15 -6.08
C CYS A 76 9.76 -2.67 -5.69
N LYS A 77 9.78 -1.77 -6.68
CA LYS A 77 9.78 -0.33 -6.42
C LYS A 77 8.36 0.22 -6.24
N PRO A 78 8.07 0.93 -5.13
CA PRO A 78 6.85 1.72 -5.00
C PRO A 78 6.72 2.72 -6.16
N ASN A 79 5.49 3.02 -6.56
CA ASN A 79 5.19 4.02 -7.57
C ASN A 79 4.26 5.10 -7.01
N VAL A 80 3.94 6.12 -7.82
CA VAL A 80 3.06 7.23 -7.40
C VAL A 80 1.75 6.72 -6.81
N ARG A 81 1.17 5.65 -7.36
CA ARG A 81 -0.07 5.05 -6.84
C ARG A 81 0.10 4.46 -5.45
N THR A 82 1.26 3.87 -5.13
CA THR A 82 1.58 3.35 -3.80
C THR A 82 1.51 4.48 -2.76
N TYR A 83 2.19 5.58 -3.07
CA TYR A 83 2.24 6.77 -2.24
C TYR A 83 0.87 7.43 -2.10
N SER A 84 0.13 7.65 -3.19
CA SER A 84 -1.22 8.22 -3.15
C SER A 84 -2.17 7.36 -2.29
N THR A 85 -2.03 6.03 -2.32
CA THR A 85 -2.86 5.13 -1.50
C THR A 85 -2.59 5.30 0.00
N LEU A 86 -1.32 5.43 0.40
CA LEU A 86 -0.95 5.71 1.79
C LEU A 86 -1.40 7.11 2.24
N MET A 87 -1.22 8.12 1.39
CA MET A 87 -1.68 9.49 1.67
C MET A 87 -3.20 9.52 1.89
N HIS A 88 -3.97 8.78 1.09
CA HIS A 88 -5.41 8.61 1.29
C HIS A 88 -5.72 7.99 2.66
N GLY A 89 -5.05 6.90 3.02
CA GLY A 89 -5.23 6.25 4.31
C GLY A 89 -4.91 7.17 5.51
N LEU A 90 -3.83 7.95 5.41
CA LEU A 90 -3.44 8.95 6.41
C LEU A 90 -4.49 10.06 6.54
N ARG A 91 -4.94 10.61 5.42
CA ARG A 91 -6.01 11.63 5.39
C ARG A 91 -7.28 11.12 6.07
N ASP A 92 -7.70 9.89 5.77
CA ASP A 92 -8.93 9.30 6.32
C ASP A 92 -8.81 9.02 7.83
N LYS A 93 -7.58 8.94 8.35
CA LYS A 93 -7.27 8.87 9.78
C LYS A 93 -7.00 10.25 10.42
N GLY A 94 -7.15 11.35 9.69
CA GLY A 94 -6.88 12.70 10.17
C GLY A 94 -5.38 13.05 10.30
N LYS A 95 -4.49 12.16 9.86
CA LYS A 95 -3.02 12.29 9.93
C LYS A 95 -2.47 13.07 8.73
N VAL A 96 -3.02 14.26 8.49
CA VAL A 96 -2.70 15.07 7.29
C VAL A 96 -1.23 15.50 7.28
N ASP A 97 -0.64 15.78 8.43
CA ASP A 97 0.78 16.20 8.51
C ASP A 97 1.73 15.07 8.07
N GLU A 98 1.47 13.82 8.51
CA GLU A 98 2.18 12.62 8.02
C GLU A 98 1.99 12.41 6.51
N ALA A 99 0.84 12.79 5.95
CA ALA A 99 0.60 12.71 4.51
C ALA A 99 1.46 13.74 3.72
N PHE A 100 1.72 14.92 4.29
CA PHE A 100 2.65 15.90 3.72
C PHE A 100 4.10 15.42 3.76
N GLU A 101 4.53 14.82 4.87
CA GLU A 101 5.87 14.21 4.98
C GLU A 101 6.07 13.12 3.92
N LEU A 102 5.04 12.28 3.73
CA LEU A 102 5.06 11.23 2.73
C LEU A 102 5.16 11.80 1.30
N MET A 103 4.60 12.98 1.04
CA MET A 103 4.76 13.68 -0.24
C MET A 103 6.16 14.25 -0.42
N GLY A 104 6.79 14.73 0.65
CA GLY A 104 8.21 15.10 0.62
C GLY A 104 9.09 13.93 0.20
N ARG A 105 8.78 12.73 0.71
CA ARG A 105 9.49 11.49 0.38
C ARG A 105 9.42 11.14 -1.12
N THR A 106 8.28 11.36 -1.79
CA THR A 106 8.20 11.10 -3.25
C THR A 106 9.20 11.94 -4.02
N GLY A 107 9.40 13.20 -3.65
CA GLY A 107 10.42 14.07 -4.24
C GLY A 107 11.84 13.55 -4.06
N THR A 108 12.18 13.07 -2.85
CA THR A 108 13.51 12.50 -2.56
C THR A 108 13.79 11.19 -3.30
N GLU A 109 12.75 10.41 -3.59
CA GLU A 109 12.85 9.15 -4.33
C GLU A 109 12.72 9.33 -5.85
N GLY A 110 12.62 10.56 -6.35
CA GLY A 110 12.46 10.86 -7.78
C GLY A 110 11.10 10.46 -8.35
N ILE A 111 10.09 10.30 -7.49
CA ILE A 111 8.72 9.97 -7.86
C ILE A 111 7.93 11.27 -7.99
N ASN A 112 7.45 11.54 -9.20
CA ASN A 112 6.59 12.70 -9.44
C ASN A 112 5.20 12.45 -8.85
N ALA A 113 4.87 13.20 -7.82
CA ALA A 113 3.50 13.28 -7.30
C ALA A 113 2.56 13.81 -8.39
N ASP A 114 1.36 13.24 -8.47
CA ASP A 114 0.36 13.58 -9.46
C ASP A 114 -0.74 14.48 -8.87
N ALA A 115 -1.68 14.92 -9.72
CA ALA A 115 -2.82 15.72 -9.29
C ALA A 115 -3.65 15.02 -8.19
N VAL A 116 -3.70 13.69 -8.18
CA VAL A 116 -4.38 12.92 -7.14
C VAL A 116 -3.71 13.15 -5.79
N SER A 117 -2.38 13.05 -5.73
CA SER A 117 -1.56 13.29 -4.53
C SER A 117 -1.84 14.67 -3.91
N PHE A 118 -1.84 15.73 -4.73
CA PHE A 118 -2.15 17.09 -4.26
C PHE A 118 -3.61 17.24 -3.80
N ASN A 119 -4.56 16.67 -4.55
CA ASN A 119 -5.98 16.72 -4.19
C ASN A 119 -6.27 16.06 -2.84
N ILE A 120 -5.56 14.97 -2.50
CA ILE A 120 -5.66 14.31 -1.20
C ILE A 120 -5.32 15.30 -0.08
N LEU A 121 -4.18 15.98 -0.20
CA LEU A 121 -3.69 16.90 0.82
C LEU A 121 -4.58 18.14 0.95
N ILE A 122 -4.99 18.74 -0.17
CA ILE A 122 -5.94 19.87 -0.18
C ILE A 122 -7.25 19.48 0.51
N SER A 123 -7.77 18.27 0.22
CA SER A 123 -8.98 17.76 0.87
C SER A 123 -8.79 17.54 2.37
N GLY A 124 -7.61 17.06 2.80
CA GLY A 124 -7.26 16.89 4.21
C GLY A 124 -7.16 18.21 4.97
N LEU A 125 -6.52 19.23 4.38
CA LEU A 125 -6.41 20.56 4.98
C LEU A 125 -7.78 21.21 5.18
N ARG A 126 -8.68 21.11 4.19
CA ARG A 126 -10.05 21.62 4.31
C ARG A 126 -10.78 21.00 5.50
N ASN A 127 -10.59 19.71 5.74
CA ASN A 127 -11.20 19.01 6.87
C ASN A 127 -10.58 19.48 8.21
N LYS A 128 -9.25 19.70 8.26
CA LYS A 128 -8.55 20.23 9.45
C LYS A 128 -8.99 21.66 9.80
N VAL A 129 -9.15 22.53 8.80
CA VAL A 129 -9.61 23.93 8.98
C VAL A 129 -11.10 24.00 9.34
N GLY A 130 -11.93 23.11 8.80
CA GLY A 130 -13.34 23.01 9.19
C GLY A 130 -13.54 22.61 10.65
N LEU A 131 -12.63 21.81 11.22
CA LEU A 131 -12.64 21.41 12.64
C LEU A 131 -12.15 22.49 13.61
N MET A 132 -11.47 23.53 13.13
CA MET A 132 -11.05 24.68 13.96
C MET A 132 -12.11 25.79 14.04
N LYS A 133 -13.29 25.58 13.44
CA LYS A 133 -14.45 26.48 13.56
C LYS A 133 -15.52 25.87 14.47
N VAL A 134 -15.27 25.82 15.79
CA VAL A 134 -16.29 25.69 16.84
C VAL A 134 -15.86 26.54 18.03
#